data_AF-A0A3E0PA51-F1
#
_entry.id   AF-A0A3E0PA51-F1
#
_cell.length_a   1.000
_cell.length_b   1.000
_cell.length_c   1.000
_cell.angle_alpha   90.00
_cell.angle_beta   90.00
_cell.angle_gamma   90.00
#
_symmetry.space_group_name_H-M   'P 1'
#
loop_
_entity.id
_entity.type
_entity.pdbx_description
1 polymer ?
#
loop_
_entity_poly.entity_id
_entity_poly.type
_entity_poly.pdbx_seq_one_letter_code
_entity_poly.pdbx_strand_id
1 'polypeptide(L)'
;MTTGARRAAVWVGLAGLVISALFLLRFLATTGWDPTVFLSVGEESGATRAYVEDQLGEVDLRPAQGHDGKYFFVLANDPWILSPSENAAVFDRPLYRSQRMLYPVIAGAGGLLPPAAIVWSLLVVNVVAMGLGSWAVARIAQEMGGSPWIGLAFVLNLGFISEMAIDGAGIVAAALAFLALLMVMRSKVVFGYVLLALAALTREAMLIVAAGTAFWLWRDGRRREAGLSLLFPLGSVVLWAAYLRLRLGFETGADQVIEIGPPFLGLTRAFQNWLGDPLDLATGM
;
A
#
# COMPACT_ATOMS: atom_id res chain seq x y z
N MET A 1 -22.71 22.41 -4.01
CA MET A 1 -21.98 22.00 -2.77
C MET A 1 -21.60 23.26 -2.00
N THR A 2 -22.08 23.43 -0.76
CA THR A 2 -21.82 24.64 0.05
C THR A 2 -20.37 24.66 0.56
N THR A 3 -19.86 25.85 0.89
CA THR A 3 -18.51 26.04 1.49
C THR A 3 -18.34 25.27 2.80
N GLY A 4 -19.41 25.16 3.61
CA GLY A 4 -19.43 24.40 4.86
C GLY A 4 -19.19 22.90 4.66
N ALA A 5 -19.81 22.30 3.63
CA ALA A 5 -19.60 20.88 3.31
C ALA A 5 -18.13 20.60 2.94
N ARG A 6 -17.51 21.46 2.12
CA ARG A 6 -16.09 21.31 1.77
C ARG A 6 -15.18 21.38 2.99
N ARG A 7 -15.47 22.28 3.95
CA ARG A 7 -14.71 22.39 5.20
C ARG A 7 -14.85 21.14 6.07
N ALA A 8 -16.04 20.56 6.16
CA ALA A 8 -16.27 19.33 6.94
C ALA A 8 -15.40 18.16 6.46
N ALA A 9 -15.27 17.95 5.15
CA ALA A 9 -14.42 16.88 4.62
C ALA A 9 -12.92 17.12 4.93
N VAL A 10 -12.45 18.37 4.92
CA VAL A 10 -11.07 18.71 5.33
C VAL A 10 -10.86 18.33 6.80
N TRP A 11 -11.82 18.65 7.68
CA TRP A 11 -11.75 18.25 9.08
C TRP A 11 -11.74 16.73 9.27
N VAL A 12 -12.51 15.98 8.47
CA VAL A 12 -12.47 14.50 8.50
C VAL A 12 -11.11 13.97 8.05
N GLY A 13 -10.49 14.56 7.02
CA GLY A 13 -9.13 14.22 6.62
C GLY A 13 -8.08 14.50 7.71
N LEU A 14 -8.15 15.68 8.34
CA LEU A 14 -7.29 16.04 9.45
C LEU A 14 -7.50 15.13 10.66
N ALA A 15 -8.76 14.77 10.97
CA ALA A 15 -9.07 13.80 12.02
C ALA A 15 -8.47 12.43 11.69
N GLY A 16 -8.55 11.97 10.44
CA GLY A 16 -7.89 10.72 10.01
C GLY A 16 -6.38 10.75 10.18
N LEU A 17 -5.72 11.87 9.84
CA LEU A 17 -4.29 12.05 10.07
C LEU A 17 -3.95 12.02 11.57
N VAL A 18 -4.70 12.74 12.41
CA VAL A 18 -4.46 12.77 13.86
C VAL A 18 -4.71 11.40 14.49
N ILE A 19 -5.80 10.70 14.12
CA ILE A 19 -6.11 9.37 14.64
C ILE A 19 -5.00 8.37 14.28
N SER A 20 -4.58 8.33 13.01
CA SER A 20 -3.49 7.45 12.58
C SER A 20 -2.15 7.79 13.24
N ALA A 21 -1.82 9.07 13.39
CA ALA A 21 -0.63 9.49 14.13
C ALA A 21 -0.68 9.08 15.61
N LEU A 22 -1.84 9.18 16.27
CA LEU A 22 -2.02 8.74 17.65
C LEU A 22 -1.89 7.22 17.79
N PHE A 23 -2.41 6.43 16.84
CA PHE A 23 -2.21 4.99 16.79
C PHE A 23 -0.73 4.63 16.61
N LEU A 24 -0.04 5.30 15.68
CA LEU A 24 1.39 5.12 15.46
C LEU A 24 2.21 5.44 16.72
N LEU A 25 1.97 6.59 17.35
CA LEU A 25 2.65 7.00 18.57
C LEU A 25 2.36 6.03 19.73
N ARG A 26 1.13 5.54 19.84
CA ARG A 26 0.77 4.54 20.85
C ARG A 26 1.53 3.23 20.63
N PHE A 27 1.66 2.78 19.39
CA PHE A 27 2.38 1.55 19.04
C PHE A 27 3.90 1.70 19.25
N LEU A 28 4.47 2.85 18.86
CA LEU A 28 5.87 3.19 19.15
C LEU A 28 6.16 3.20 20.65
N ALA A 29 5.25 3.78 21.45
CA ALA A 29 5.41 3.80 22.91
C ALA A 29 5.41 2.40 23.54
N THR A 30 4.75 1.42 22.92
CA THR A 30 4.76 0.02 23.39
C THR A 30 5.98 -0.78 22.93
N THR A 31 6.79 -0.22 22.02
CA THR A 31 7.95 -0.88 21.38
C THR A 31 9.25 -0.14 21.68
N GLY A 32 9.31 0.59 22.79
CA GLY A 32 10.53 1.33 23.18
C GLY A 32 10.91 2.47 22.23
N TRP A 33 9.98 2.93 21.39
CA TRP A 33 10.19 3.92 20.32
C TRP A 33 11.08 3.44 19.17
N ASP A 34 11.23 2.14 18.98
CA ASP A 34 11.93 1.58 17.84
C ASP A 34 10.99 1.48 16.60
N PRO A 35 11.24 2.25 15.52
CA PRO A 35 10.42 2.18 14.32
C PRO A 35 10.71 0.94 13.45
N THR A 36 11.79 0.18 13.71
CA THR A 36 12.14 -0.99 12.89
C THR A 36 11.14 -2.15 13.06
N VAL A 37 10.40 -2.18 14.17
CA VAL A 37 9.32 -3.16 14.44
C VAL A 37 8.27 -3.19 13.35
N PHE A 38 8.01 -2.05 12.70
CA PHE A 38 7.00 -1.94 11.64
C PHE A 38 7.46 -2.59 10.33
N LEU A 39 8.78 -2.67 10.08
CA LEU A 39 9.33 -3.44 8.96
C LEU A 39 8.92 -4.91 9.04
N SER A 40 8.57 -5.40 10.23
CA SER A 40 8.07 -6.76 10.45
C SER A 40 9.02 -7.80 9.88
N VAL A 41 10.31 -7.65 10.20
CA VAL A 41 11.36 -8.60 9.82
C VAL A 41 11.11 -9.91 10.54
N GLY A 42 11.05 -11.03 9.82
CA GLY A 42 10.84 -12.33 10.43
C GLY A 42 12.15 -13.02 10.81
N GLU A 43 12.13 -13.84 11.86
CA GLU A 43 13.24 -14.71 12.26
C GLU A 43 13.77 -15.56 11.09
N GLU A 44 12.88 -16.03 10.22
CA GLU A 44 13.17 -16.89 9.07
C GLU A 44 13.37 -16.12 7.75
N SER A 45 13.49 -14.78 7.80
CA SER A 45 13.62 -13.93 6.58
C SER A 45 15.01 -13.98 5.92
N GLY A 46 15.91 -14.87 6.37
CA GLY A 46 17.18 -15.21 5.72
C GLY A 46 17.98 -13.99 5.21
N ALA A 47 18.17 -13.93 3.89
CA ALA A 47 18.94 -12.86 3.24
C ALA A 47 18.32 -11.46 3.44
N THR A 48 16.99 -11.34 3.47
CA THR A 48 16.34 -10.04 3.71
C THR A 48 16.64 -9.53 5.11
N ARG A 49 16.65 -10.41 6.11
CA ARG A 49 17.00 -10.05 7.49
C ARG A 49 18.43 -9.54 7.58
N ALA A 50 19.39 -10.30 7.02
CA ALA A 50 20.80 -9.91 7.03
C ALA A 50 21.03 -8.54 6.37
N TYR A 51 20.31 -8.25 5.28
CA TYR A 51 20.34 -6.94 4.64
C TYR A 51 19.82 -5.83 5.56
N VAL A 52 18.67 -6.03 6.22
CA VAL A 52 18.11 -5.01 7.12
C VAL A 52 19.04 -4.75 8.30
N GLU A 53 19.62 -5.81 8.88
CA GLU A 53 20.54 -5.70 10.01
C GLU A 53 21.86 -5.01 9.61
N ASP A 54 22.36 -5.24 8.40
CA ASP A 54 23.53 -4.52 7.87
C ASP A 54 23.27 -3.00 7.74
N GLN A 55 22.06 -2.62 7.32
CA GLN A 55 21.71 -1.22 7.08
C GLN A 55 21.28 -0.47 8.35
N LEU A 56 20.67 -1.15 9.32
CA LEU A 56 20.04 -0.51 10.49
C LEU A 56 20.63 -0.95 11.84
N GLY A 57 21.46 -2.00 11.87
CA GLY A 57 21.90 -2.64 13.10
C GLY A 57 20.90 -3.70 13.59
N GLU A 58 20.97 -4.06 14.87
CA GLU A 58 20.04 -5.02 15.46
C GLU A 58 18.60 -4.49 15.37
N VAL A 59 17.67 -5.35 14.92
CA VAL A 59 16.25 -5.02 14.76
C VAL A 59 15.38 -6.05 15.47
N ASP A 60 14.22 -5.60 15.94
CA ASP A 60 13.22 -6.49 16.52
C ASP A 60 12.64 -7.45 15.48
N LEU A 61 12.60 -8.73 15.84
CA LEU A 61 12.15 -9.79 14.96
C LEU A 61 10.73 -10.23 15.31
N ARG A 62 9.97 -10.58 14.27
CA ARG A 62 8.71 -11.28 14.38
C ARG A 62 8.89 -12.77 14.16
N PRO A 63 8.01 -13.62 14.74
CA PRO A 63 8.01 -15.04 14.46
C PRO A 63 7.91 -15.35 12.96
N ALA A 64 8.45 -16.50 12.57
CA ALA A 64 8.40 -17.03 11.21
C ALA A 64 8.91 -16.03 10.16
N GLN A 65 8.13 -15.80 9.10
CA GLN A 65 8.52 -14.95 7.96
C GLN A 65 8.29 -13.45 8.21
N GLY A 66 7.56 -13.05 9.26
CA GLY A 66 7.12 -11.66 9.39
C GLY A 66 6.23 -11.21 8.21
N HIS A 67 6.33 -9.94 7.81
CA HIS A 67 5.45 -9.34 6.78
C HIS A 67 6.20 -8.53 5.70
N ASP A 68 5.43 -7.84 4.85
CA ASP A 68 5.92 -7.20 3.62
C ASP A 68 6.69 -5.89 3.85
N GLY A 69 6.64 -5.28 5.04
CA GLY A 69 7.33 -4.02 5.38
C GLY A 69 8.83 -4.03 5.05
N LYS A 70 9.53 -5.13 5.38
CA LYS A 70 10.95 -5.34 5.07
C LYS A 70 11.25 -5.24 3.58
N TYR A 71 10.35 -5.72 2.72
CA TYR A 71 10.53 -5.65 1.27
C TYR A 71 10.34 -4.23 0.76
N PHE A 72 9.40 -3.47 1.32
CA PHE A 72 9.25 -2.06 0.98
C PHE A 72 10.43 -1.21 1.43
N PHE A 73 11.05 -1.54 2.57
CA PHE A 73 12.30 -0.92 3.01
C PHE A 73 13.45 -1.18 2.03
N VAL A 74 13.70 -2.44 1.66
CA VAL A 74 14.74 -2.78 0.66
C VAL A 74 14.48 -2.06 -0.66
N LEU A 75 13.23 -2.07 -1.15
CA LEU A 75 12.86 -1.33 -2.36
C LEU A 75 13.04 0.19 -2.22
N ALA A 76 12.86 0.76 -1.03
CA ALA A 76 13.01 2.20 -0.85
C ALA A 76 14.48 2.64 -0.85
N ASN A 77 15.41 1.73 -0.52
CA ASN A 77 16.85 1.94 -0.66
C ASN A 77 17.30 1.89 -2.15
N ASP A 78 16.63 1.10 -2.99
CA ASP A 78 16.86 1.05 -4.44
C ASP A 78 15.56 1.06 -5.25
N PRO A 79 14.83 2.19 -5.28
CA PRO A 79 13.48 2.25 -5.83
C PRO A 79 13.42 2.09 -7.34
N TRP A 80 14.56 2.24 -8.01
CA TRP A 80 14.69 2.10 -9.46
C TRP A 80 15.37 0.79 -9.86
N ILE A 81 15.72 -0.09 -8.91
CA ILE A 81 16.38 -1.38 -9.17
C ILE A 81 17.65 -1.17 -10.01
N LEU A 82 18.52 -0.25 -9.56
CA LEU A 82 19.79 0.05 -10.21
C LEU A 82 20.88 -0.94 -9.79
N SER A 83 20.77 -1.50 -8.59
CA SER A 83 21.71 -2.49 -8.02
C SER A 83 20.97 -3.79 -7.67
N PRO A 84 20.43 -4.53 -8.67
CA PRO A 84 19.60 -5.71 -8.43
C PRO A 84 20.33 -6.85 -7.71
N SER A 85 21.64 -7.01 -7.91
CA SER A 85 22.46 -8.03 -7.25
C SER A 85 22.62 -7.81 -5.74
N GLU A 86 22.36 -6.59 -5.27
CA GLU A 86 22.47 -6.19 -3.87
C GLU A 86 21.09 -6.12 -3.23
N ASN A 87 20.15 -5.39 -3.85
CA ASN A 87 18.85 -5.12 -3.24
C ASN A 87 17.77 -6.11 -3.66
N ALA A 88 17.65 -6.45 -4.95
CA ALA A 88 16.61 -7.37 -5.40
C ALA A 88 16.94 -8.84 -5.12
N ALA A 89 18.22 -9.17 -4.98
CA ALA A 89 18.71 -10.52 -4.68
C ALA A 89 18.28 -11.04 -3.30
N VAL A 90 17.94 -10.14 -2.37
CA VAL A 90 17.50 -10.53 -1.02
C VAL A 90 16.00 -10.84 -0.93
N PHE A 91 15.25 -10.72 -2.03
CA PHE A 91 13.82 -11.04 -2.08
C PHE A 91 13.56 -12.53 -2.26
N ASP A 92 12.51 -13.01 -1.57
CA ASP A 92 11.92 -14.34 -1.80
C ASP A 92 11.37 -14.49 -3.24
N ARG A 93 10.74 -13.43 -3.75
CA ARG A 93 10.11 -13.37 -5.07
C ARG A 93 10.48 -12.06 -5.75
N PRO A 94 11.71 -11.90 -6.28
CA PRO A 94 12.23 -10.61 -6.71
C PRO A 94 11.35 -9.87 -7.70
N LEU A 95 10.86 -10.56 -8.73
CA LEU A 95 9.99 -9.96 -9.74
C LEU A 95 8.64 -9.50 -9.14
N TYR A 96 8.01 -10.34 -8.31
CA TYR A 96 6.71 -10.03 -7.72
C TYR A 96 6.80 -8.88 -6.72
N ARG A 97 7.76 -8.93 -5.77
CA ARG A 97 7.94 -7.88 -4.75
C ARG A 97 8.24 -6.53 -5.39
N SER A 98 9.08 -6.53 -6.43
CA SER A 98 9.49 -5.30 -7.12
C SER A 98 8.38 -4.64 -7.95
N GLN A 99 7.24 -5.30 -8.20
CA GLN A 99 6.12 -4.67 -8.94
C GLN A 99 5.50 -3.49 -8.20
N ARG A 100 5.63 -3.44 -6.88
CA ARG A 100 4.97 -2.47 -5.99
C ARG A 100 5.84 -1.24 -5.74
N MET A 101 6.22 -0.56 -6.81
CA MET A 101 7.24 0.50 -6.76
C MET A 101 6.80 1.79 -6.07
N LEU A 102 5.52 2.19 -6.15
CA LEU A 102 5.18 3.59 -5.86
C LEU A 102 5.38 3.95 -4.40
N TYR A 103 4.98 3.08 -3.47
CA TYR A 103 5.11 3.34 -2.04
C TYR A 103 6.60 3.46 -1.62
N PRO A 104 7.48 2.52 -1.97
CA PRO A 104 8.93 2.67 -1.76
C PRO A 104 9.55 3.89 -2.42
N VAL A 105 9.15 4.23 -3.66
CA VAL A 105 9.66 5.42 -4.35
C VAL A 105 9.32 6.69 -3.56
N ILE A 106 8.09 6.82 -3.06
CA ILE A 106 7.68 7.97 -2.25
C ILE A 106 8.43 7.96 -0.91
N ALA A 107 8.47 6.82 -0.22
CA ALA A 107 9.10 6.70 1.09
C ALA A 107 10.61 6.93 1.03
N GLY A 108 11.31 6.41 0.02
CA GLY A 108 12.74 6.65 -0.20
C GLY A 108 13.07 8.02 -0.82
N ALA A 109 12.06 8.88 -1.07
CA ALA A 109 12.20 10.12 -1.85
C ALA A 109 12.93 9.91 -3.18
N GLY A 110 12.64 8.82 -3.88
CA GLY A 110 13.27 8.45 -5.14
C GLY A 110 14.72 7.92 -5.01
N GLY A 111 15.13 7.51 -3.80
CA GLY A 111 16.46 6.98 -3.49
C GLY A 111 17.40 8.02 -2.87
N LEU A 112 16.84 9.12 -2.33
CA LEU A 112 17.62 10.22 -1.75
C LEU A 112 17.76 10.11 -0.22
N LEU A 113 16.92 9.31 0.44
CA LEU A 113 16.97 9.17 1.89
C LEU A 113 17.95 8.07 2.33
N PRO A 114 18.68 8.28 3.44
CA PRO A 114 19.46 7.20 4.06
C PRO A 114 18.55 6.15 4.70
N PRO A 115 19.02 4.90 4.90
CA PRO A 115 18.24 3.79 5.43
C PRO A 115 17.45 4.14 6.71
N ALA A 116 18.09 4.75 7.71
CA ALA A 116 17.41 5.13 8.95
C ALA A 116 16.24 6.12 8.75
N ALA A 117 16.34 7.02 7.77
CA ALA A 117 15.27 7.97 7.46
C ALA A 117 14.12 7.31 6.68
N ILE A 118 14.41 6.27 5.89
CA ILE A 118 13.41 5.52 5.13
C ILE A 118 12.40 4.86 6.07
N VAL A 119 12.86 4.27 7.19
CA VAL A 119 11.97 3.62 8.18
C VAL A 119 10.90 4.60 8.67
N TRP A 120 11.30 5.82 9.05
CA TRP A 120 10.35 6.86 9.45
C TRP A 120 9.47 7.35 8.30
N SER A 121 10.03 7.44 7.09
CA SER A 121 9.31 7.92 5.91
C SER A 121 8.19 6.97 5.51
N LEU A 122 8.40 5.65 5.58
CA LEU A 122 7.36 4.63 5.35
C LEU A 122 6.14 4.90 6.25
N LEU A 123 6.38 5.04 7.56
CA LEU A 123 5.34 5.33 8.56
C LEU A 123 4.61 6.65 8.27
N VAL A 124 5.35 7.73 7.99
CA VAL A 124 4.79 9.05 7.70
C VAL A 124 3.92 9.01 6.44
N VAL A 125 4.37 8.32 5.38
CA VAL A 125 3.61 8.18 4.13
C VAL A 125 2.29 7.46 4.39
N ASN A 126 2.28 6.41 5.21
CA ASN A 126 1.06 5.70 5.61
C ASN A 126 0.10 6.58 6.44
N VAL A 127 0.61 7.35 7.41
CA VAL A 127 -0.19 8.32 8.20
C VAL A 127 -0.82 9.40 7.30
N VAL A 128 -0.05 9.94 6.35
CA VAL A 128 -0.55 10.92 5.38
C VAL A 128 -1.62 10.28 4.48
N ALA A 129 -1.40 9.05 4.03
CA ALA A 129 -2.37 8.31 3.22
C ALA A 129 -3.68 8.02 3.96
N MET A 130 -3.63 7.73 5.27
CA MET A 130 -4.84 7.60 6.11
C MET A 130 -5.68 8.89 6.09
N GLY A 131 -5.05 10.04 6.29
CA GLY A 131 -5.74 11.34 6.24
C GLY A 131 -6.30 11.66 4.85
N LEU A 132 -5.52 11.43 3.80
CA LEU A 132 -5.95 11.64 2.41
C LEU A 132 -7.09 10.70 1.99
N GLY A 133 -7.03 9.43 2.38
CA GLY A 133 -8.08 8.46 2.13
C GLY A 133 -9.37 8.81 2.87
N SER A 134 -9.29 9.17 4.15
CA SER A 134 -10.45 9.67 4.92
C SER A 134 -11.07 10.91 4.29
N TRP A 135 -10.26 11.86 3.83
CA TRP A 135 -10.74 13.01 3.07
C TRP A 135 -11.43 12.59 1.78
N ALA A 136 -10.82 11.71 0.98
CA ALA A 136 -11.36 11.28 -0.30
C ALA A 136 -12.72 10.59 -0.14
N VAL A 137 -12.84 9.68 0.82
CA VAL A 137 -14.11 9.00 1.16
C VAL A 137 -15.15 9.99 1.67
N ALA A 138 -14.78 10.93 2.53
CA ALA A 138 -15.70 12.00 2.97
C ALA A 138 -16.23 12.83 1.79
N ARG A 139 -15.37 13.14 0.83
CA ARG A 139 -15.77 13.89 -0.38
C ARG A 139 -16.67 13.06 -1.28
N ILE A 140 -16.39 11.78 -1.48
CA ILE A 140 -17.26 10.87 -2.25
C ILE A 140 -18.64 10.80 -1.60
N ALA A 141 -18.70 10.58 -0.29
CA ALA A 141 -19.96 10.53 0.46
C ALA A 141 -20.80 11.80 0.23
N GLN A 142 -20.17 12.98 0.25
CA GLN A 142 -20.86 14.24 -0.03
C GLN A 142 -21.32 14.40 -1.49
N GLU A 143 -20.56 13.94 -2.48
CA GLU A 143 -21.01 13.93 -3.88
C GLU A 143 -22.23 13.01 -4.06
N MET A 144 -22.35 11.98 -3.22
CA MET A 144 -23.50 11.07 -3.18
C MET A 144 -24.65 11.57 -2.27
N GLY A 145 -24.58 12.80 -1.74
CA GLY A 145 -25.60 13.37 -0.86
C GLY A 145 -25.56 12.87 0.60
N GLY A 146 -24.53 12.12 0.97
CA GLY A 146 -24.32 11.56 2.32
C GLY A 146 -23.49 12.46 3.25
N SER A 147 -23.31 11.96 4.47
CA SER A 147 -22.54 12.63 5.53
C SER A 147 -21.03 12.52 5.31
N PRO A 148 -20.23 13.61 5.47
CA PRO A 148 -18.76 13.54 5.39
C PRO A 148 -18.14 12.64 6.45
N TRP A 149 -18.81 12.44 7.59
CA TRP A 149 -18.32 11.60 8.69
C TRP A 149 -18.10 10.14 8.28
N ILE A 150 -18.72 9.67 7.19
CA ILE A 150 -18.44 8.37 6.57
C ILE A 150 -16.95 8.21 6.22
N GLY A 151 -16.23 9.31 5.95
CA GLY A 151 -14.79 9.27 5.72
C GLY A 151 -13.96 8.74 6.89
N LEU A 152 -14.48 8.78 8.12
CA LEU A 152 -13.81 8.15 9.27
C LEU A 152 -13.79 6.62 9.16
N ALA A 153 -14.68 6.01 8.37
CA ALA A 153 -14.64 4.57 8.12
C ALA A 153 -13.36 4.12 7.40
N PHE A 154 -12.66 5.03 6.72
CA PHE A 154 -11.36 4.75 6.12
C PHE A 154 -10.29 4.54 7.21
N VAL A 155 -10.02 5.55 8.06
CA VAL A 155 -9.00 5.43 9.11
C VAL A 155 -9.34 4.40 10.19
N LEU A 156 -10.63 4.17 10.46
CA LEU A 156 -11.10 3.16 11.42
C LEU A 156 -11.22 1.76 10.82
N ASN A 157 -10.83 1.57 9.56
CA ASN A 157 -10.84 0.26 8.94
C ASN A 157 -9.76 -0.63 9.59
N LEU A 158 -10.17 -1.73 10.21
CA LEU A 158 -9.26 -2.66 10.89
C LEU A 158 -8.17 -3.17 9.95
N GLY A 159 -8.49 -3.45 8.68
CA GLY A 159 -7.50 -3.90 7.71
C GLY A 159 -6.41 -2.87 7.43
N PHE A 160 -6.76 -1.57 7.40
CA PHE A 160 -5.77 -0.50 7.24
C PHE A 160 -4.97 -0.23 8.52
N ILE A 161 -5.59 -0.38 9.70
CA ILE A 161 -4.87 -0.31 10.97
C ILE A 161 -3.83 -1.44 11.07
N SER A 162 -4.22 -2.67 10.73
CA SER A 162 -3.31 -3.82 10.68
C SER A 162 -2.20 -3.62 9.65
N GLU A 163 -2.52 -3.07 8.48
CA GLU A 163 -1.52 -2.74 7.45
C GLU A 163 -0.48 -1.71 7.93
N MET A 164 -0.89 -0.73 8.73
CA MET A 164 0.02 0.25 9.31
C MET A 164 1.01 -0.40 10.28
N ALA A 165 0.58 -1.43 11.02
CA ALA A 165 1.44 -2.17 11.95
C ALA A 165 2.52 -3.03 11.26
N ILE A 166 2.46 -3.17 9.94
CA ILE A 166 3.39 -3.99 9.14
C ILE A 166 4.03 -3.23 7.98
N ASP A 167 3.95 -1.89 8.00
CA ASP A 167 4.39 -0.99 6.93
C ASP A 167 3.95 -1.42 5.52
N GLY A 168 2.70 -1.86 5.41
CA GLY A 168 2.14 -2.25 4.14
C GLY A 168 1.87 -1.06 3.20
N ALA A 169 1.72 -1.36 1.90
CA ALA A 169 1.43 -0.38 0.86
C ALA A 169 -0.08 -0.21 0.56
N GLY A 170 -0.93 -0.99 1.22
CA GLY A 170 -2.38 -1.05 1.01
C GLY A 170 -3.09 0.25 1.36
N ILE A 171 -2.65 0.96 2.39
CA ILE A 171 -3.23 2.24 2.80
C ILE A 171 -3.05 3.27 1.68
N VAL A 172 -1.82 3.41 1.17
CA VAL A 172 -1.49 4.32 0.05
C VAL A 172 -2.26 3.93 -1.21
N ALA A 173 -2.29 2.64 -1.55
CA ALA A 173 -3.00 2.13 -2.72
C ALA A 173 -4.50 2.46 -2.65
N ALA A 174 -5.14 2.23 -1.51
CA ALA A 174 -6.55 2.50 -1.30
C ALA A 174 -6.86 4.01 -1.30
N ALA A 175 -6.02 4.83 -0.65
CA ALA A 175 -6.18 6.28 -0.66
C ALA A 175 -6.13 6.84 -2.09
N LEU A 176 -5.17 6.41 -2.90
CA LEU A 176 -5.06 6.77 -4.31
C LEU A 176 -6.28 6.30 -5.12
N ALA A 177 -6.77 5.08 -4.87
CA ALA A 177 -7.95 4.54 -5.54
C ALA A 177 -9.22 5.36 -5.26
N PHE A 178 -9.46 5.74 -4.00
CA PHE A 178 -10.60 6.62 -3.66
C PHE A 178 -10.42 8.03 -4.22
N LEU A 179 -9.21 8.59 -4.19
CA LEU A 179 -8.91 9.86 -4.85
C LEU A 179 -9.20 9.80 -6.36
N ALA A 180 -8.84 8.70 -7.00
CA ALA A 180 -9.09 8.47 -8.41
C ALA A 180 -10.59 8.48 -8.71
N LEU A 181 -11.37 7.70 -7.95
CA LEU A 181 -12.83 7.64 -8.08
C LEU A 181 -13.45 9.03 -7.90
N LEU A 182 -13.01 9.79 -6.88
CA LEU A 182 -13.46 11.16 -6.65
C LEU A 182 -13.17 12.09 -7.85
N MET A 183 -12.02 11.96 -8.49
CA MET A 183 -11.69 12.75 -9.69
C MET A 183 -12.55 12.36 -10.88
N VAL A 184 -12.81 11.07 -11.09
CA VAL A 184 -13.69 10.60 -12.17
C VAL A 184 -15.14 11.08 -11.96
N MET A 185 -15.66 11.01 -10.73
CA MET A 185 -16.99 11.54 -10.37
C MET A 185 -17.12 13.03 -10.67
N ARG A 186 -16.03 13.79 -10.53
CA ARG A 186 -15.98 15.23 -10.86
C ARG A 186 -15.65 15.53 -12.32
N SER A 187 -15.72 14.53 -13.20
CA SER A 187 -15.36 14.64 -14.62
C SER A 187 -13.91 15.08 -14.89
N LYS A 188 -13.02 14.99 -13.87
CA LYS A 188 -11.59 15.25 -14.00
C LYS A 188 -10.83 13.97 -14.36
N VAL A 189 -11.23 13.36 -15.47
CA VAL A 189 -10.92 11.95 -15.75
C VAL A 189 -9.44 11.67 -16.01
N VAL A 190 -8.70 12.62 -16.58
CA VAL A 190 -7.25 12.48 -16.78
C VAL A 190 -6.53 12.30 -15.43
N PHE A 191 -6.88 13.10 -14.43
CA PHE A 191 -6.34 12.94 -13.07
C PHE A 191 -6.78 11.61 -12.45
N GLY A 192 -8.02 11.18 -12.72
CA GLY A 192 -8.51 9.86 -12.31
C GLY A 192 -7.67 8.72 -12.89
N TYR A 193 -7.32 8.76 -14.18
CA TYR A 193 -6.51 7.72 -14.83
C TYR A 193 -5.10 7.65 -14.25
N VAL A 194 -4.47 8.81 -14.02
CA VAL A 194 -3.16 8.88 -13.37
C VAL A 194 -3.21 8.30 -11.98
N LEU A 195 -4.22 8.67 -11.16
CA LEU A 195 -4.36 8.13 -9.81
C LEU A 195 -4.66 6.63 -9.78
N LEU A 196 -5.43 6.10 -10.74
CA LEU A 196 -5.64 4.65 -10.89
C LEU A 196 -4.32 3.93 -11.23
N ALA A 197 -3.52 4.51 -12.12
CA ALA A 197 -2.21 3.95 -12.48
C ALA A 197 -1.26 3.96 -11.29
N LEU A 198 -1.20 5.06 -10.54
CA LEU A 198 -0.44 5.17 -9.31
C LEU A 198 -0.90 4.15 -8.27
N ALA A 199 -2.21 3.99 -8.06
CA ALA A 199 -2.76 2.99 -7.14
C ALA A 199 -2.35 1.55 -7.53
N ALA A 200 -2.38 1.24 -8.84
CA ALA A 200 -1.98 -0.06 -9.37
C ALA A 200 -0.46 -0.32 -9.25
N LEU A 201 0.37 0.70 -9.40
CA LEU A 201 1.82 0.63 -9.15
C LEU A 201 2.17 0.56 -7.66
N THR A 202 1.25 0.92 -6.77
CA THR A 202 1.39 0.66 -5.33
C THR A 202 1.02 -0.77 -4.98
N ARG A 203 -0.13 -1.24 -5.47
CA ARG A 203 -0.59 -2.63 -5.34
C ARG A 203 -1.42 -3.03 -6.56
N GLU A 204 -1.00 -4.11 -7.20
CA GLU A 204 -1.61 -4.69 -8.39
C GLU A 204 -3.11 -5.01 -8.21
N ALA A 205 -3.54 -5.31 -6.98
CA ALA A 205 -4.94 -5.53 -6.64
C ALA A 205 -5.84 -4.33 -6.99
N MET A 206 -5.32 -3.11 -7.04
CA MET A 206 -6.09 -1.91 -7.40
C MET A 206 -6.52 -1.89 -8.88
N LEU A 207 -6.03 -2.79 -9.72
CA LEU A 207 -6.58 -3.03 -11.05
C LEU A 207 -8.07 -3.40 -11.01
N ILE A 208 -8.57 -3.98 -9.91
CA ILE A 208 -10.00 -4.24 -9.73
C ILE A 208 -10.81 -2.93 -9.66
N VAL A 209 -10.25 -1.87 -9.06
CA VAL A 209 -10.88 -0.55 -8.98
C VAL A 209 -10.88 0.10 -10.35
N ALA A 210 -9.80 -0.06 -11.12
CA ALA A 210 -9.74 0.40 -12.52
C ALA A 210 -10.81 -0.31 -13.38
N ALA A 211 -10.96 -1.63 -13.24
CA ALA A 211 -12.00 -2.40 -13.92
C ALA A 211 -13.41 -1.97 -13.52
N GLY A 212 -13.68 -1.78 -12.22
CA GLY A 212 -14.96 -1.27 -11.72
C GLY A 212 -15.28 0.14 -12.25
N THR A 213 -14.28 1.03 -12.27
CA THR A 213 -14.41 2.39 -12.82
C THR A 213 -14.72 2.35 -14.31
N ALA A 214 -14.02 1.51 -15.06
CA ALA A 214 -14.26 1.33 -16.49
C ALA A 214 -15.67 0.79 -16.77
N PHE A 215 -16.12 -0.21 -16.01
CA PHE A 215 -17.46 -0.75 -16.14
C PHE A 215 -18.53 0.31 -15.85
N TRP A 216 -18.33 1.14 -14.82
CA TRP A 216 -19.23 2.24 -14.50
C TRP A 216 -19.30 3.27 -15.63
N LEU A 217 -18.15 3.75 -16.12
CA LEU A 217 -18.07 4.70 -17.24
C LEU A 217 -18.66 4.12 -18.54
N TRP A 218 -18.47 2.83 -18.78
CA TRP A 218 -19.02 2.15 -19.95
C TRP A 218 -20.55 2.11 -19.91
N ARG A 219 -21.13 1.80 -18.74
CA ARG A 219 -22.59 1.85 -18.53
C ARG A 219 -23.17 3.26 -18.68
N ASP A 220 -22.38 4.28 -18.35
CA ASP A 220 -22.73 5.70 -18.53
C ASP A 220 -22.56 6.18 -20.00
N GLY A 221 -22.26 5.27 -20.94
CA GLY A 221 -22.07 5.61 -22.36
C GLY A 221 -20.70 6.21 -22.70
N ARG A 222 -19.84 6.44 -21.70
CA ARG A 222 -18.51 7.08 -21.83
C ARG A 222 -17.43 6.06 -22.23
N ARG A 223 -17.63 5.37 -23.36
CA ARG A 223 -16.81 4.22 -23.80
C ARG A 223 -15.31 4.53 -23.93
N ARG A 224 -14.96 5.70 -24.48
CA ARG A 224 -13.55 6.13 -24.59
C ARG A 224 -12.90 6.22 -23.22
N GLU A 225 -13.61 6.83 -22.27
CA GLU A 225 -13.11 7.05 -20.92
C GLU A 225 -12.97 5.75 -20.13
N ALA A 226 -13.92 4.82 -20.32
CA ALA A 226 -13.83 3.47 -19.78
C ALA A 226 -12.59 2.72 -20.28
N GLY A 227 -12.31 2.81 -21.58
CA GLY A 227 -11.10 2.23 -22.17
C GLY A 227 -9.82 2.84 -21.59
N LEU A 228 -9.77 4.17 -21.46
CA LEU A 228 -8.62 4.87 -20.90
C LEU A 228 -8.41 4.59 -19.41
N SER A 229 -9.49 4.45 -18.62
CA SER A 229 -9.37 4.10 -17.19
C SER A 229 -8.81 2.71 -16.93
N LEU A 230 -8.84 1.80 -17.93
CA LEU A 230 -8.14 0.52 -17.88
C LEU A 230 -6.76 0.60 -18.51
N LEU A 231 -6.64 1.27 -19.66
CA LEU A 231 -5.40 1.33 -20.43
C LEU A 231 -4.25 1.96 -19.64
N PHE A 232 -4.50 3.08 -18.94
CA PHE A 232 -3.47 3.76 -18.16
C PHE A 232 -2.89 2.90 -17.03
N PRO A 233 -3.70 2.33 -16.11
CA PRO A 233 -3.16 1.49 -15.05
C PRO A 233 -2.55 0.19 -15.56
N LEU A 234 -3.20 -0.51 -16.50
CA LEU A 234 -2.64 -1.73 -17.08
C LEU A 234 -1.33 -1.44 -17.82
N GLY A 235 -1.31 -0.39 -18.64
CA GLY A 235 -0.12 0.04 -19.35
C GLY A 235 1.02 0.37 -18.40
N SER A 236 0.75 1.07 -17.30
CA SER A 236 1.76 1.42 -16.30
C SER A 236 2.35 0.18 -15.60
N VAL A 237 1.49 -0.75 -15.16
CA VAL A 237 1.93 -2.01 -14.55
C VAL A 237 2.72 -2.86 -15.55
N VAL A 238 2.27 -2.96 -16.81
CA VAL A 238 2.97 -3.73 -17.86
C VAL A 238 4.33 -3.11 -18.19
N LEU A 239 4.41 -1.78 -18.33
CA LEU A 239 5.66 -1.08 -18.60
C LEU A 239 6.65 -1.26 -17.46
N TRP A 240 6.19 -1.16 -16.21
CA TRP A 240 7.04 -1.42 -15.05
C TRP A 240 7.48 -2.88 -14.99
N ALA A 241 6.57 -3.83 -15.18
CA ALA A 241 6.92 -5.25 -15.21
C ALA A 241 7.91 -5.59 -16.33
N ALA A 242 7.80 -4.95 -17.49
CA ALA A 242 8.76 -5.09 -18.58
C ALA A 242 10.13 -4.51 -18.19
N TYR A 243 10.17 -3.34 -17.56
CA TYR A 243 11.39 -2.76 -17.01
C TYR A 243 12.07 -3.69 -16.00
N LEU A 244 11.30 -4.25 -15.05
CA LEU A 244 11.82 -5.19 -14.06
C LEU A 244 12.42 -6.44 -14.71
N ARG A 245 11.78 -7.01 -15.74
CA ARG A 245 12.32 -8.17 -16.45
C ARG A 245 13.63 -7.87 -17.16
N LEU A 246 13.78 -6.66 -17.71
CA LEU A 246 15.03 -6.22 -18.32
C LEU A 246 16.14 -6.00 -17.27
N ARG A 247 15.79 -5.51 -16.08
CA ARG A 247 16.73 -5.22 -14.99
C ARG A 247 17.19 -6.44 -14.21
N LEU A 248 16.26 -7.30 -13.84
CA LEU A 248 16.54 -8.49 -13.04
C LEU A 248 17.13 -9.62 -13.90
N GLY A 249 17.05 -9.52 -15.23
CA GLY A 249 17.37 -10.61 -16.13
C GLY A 249 16.34 -11.75 -16.04
N PHE A 250 16.33 -12.63 -17.03
CA PHE A 250 15.53 -13.87 -16.96
C PHE A 250 16.13 -14.92 -16.00
N GLU A 251 17.30 -14.63 -15.41
CA GLU A 251 18.18 -15.61 -14.77
C GLU A 251 18.15 -15.62 -13.24
N THR A 252 17.32 -14.81 -12.56
CA THR A 252 17.32 -14.83 -11.08
C THR A 252 16.91 -16.16 -10.47
N GLY A 253 16.45 -17.15 -11.25
CA GLY A 253 16.22 -18.54 -10.80
C GLY A 253 15.21 -18.71 -9.66
N ALA A 254 14.64 -17.61 -9.16
CA ALA A 254 13.71 -17.61 -8.05
C ALA A 254 12.38 -18.17 -8.52
N ASP A 255 12.00 -19.31 -7.94
CA ASP A 255 10.72 -19.96 -8.16
C ASP A 255 9.58 -18.95 -8.03
N GLN A 256 8.95 -18.64 -9.16
CA GLN A 256 7.73 -17.85 -9.19
C GLN A 256 6.60 -18.76 -8.74
N VAL A 257 6.31 -18.79 -7.44
CA VAL A 257 5.16 -19.56 -6.93
C VAL A 257 3.88 -18.93 -7.47
N ILE A 258 3.19 -19.66 -8.36
CA ILE A 258 1.87 -19.28 -8.86
C ILE A 258 0.83 -19.64 -7.79
N GLU A 259 0.45 -18.68 -6.96
CA GLU A 259 -0.60 -18.86 -5.95
C GLU A 259 -1.99 -18.48 -6.49
N ILE A 260 -2.36 -19.02 -7.64
CA ILE A 260 -3.77 -19.02 -8.05
C ILE A 260 -4.44 -20.18 -7.32
N GLY A 261 -4.96 -19.88 -6.13
CA GLY A 261 -5.80 -20.79 -5.37
C GLY A 261 -7.28 -20.65 -5.74
N PRO A 262 -8.11 -21.67 -5.46
CA PRO A 262 -9.56 -21.54 -5.52
C PRO A 262 -10.05 -20.40 -4.59
N PRO A 263 -11.17 -19.74 -4.96
CA PRO A 263 -11.71 -18.65 -4.16
C PRO A 263 -11.97 -19.10 -2.73
N PHE A 264 -11.73 -18.21 -1.76
CA PHE A 264 -11.93 -18.42 -0.33
C PHE A 264 -11.03 -19.47 0.36
N LEU A 265 -10.11 -20.14 -0.36
CA LEU A 265 -9.19 -21.10 0.27
C LEU A 265 -8.35 -20.49 1.40
N GLY A 266 -7.95 -19.23 1.24
CA GLY A 266 -7.27 -18.47 2.29
C GLY A 266 -8.14 -18.27 3.53
N LEU A 267 -9.44 -17.97 3.35
CA LEU A 267 -10.38 -17.84 4.47
C LEU A 267 -10.60 -19.17 5.19
N THR A 268 -10.70 -20.28 4.46
CA THR A 268 -10.88 -21.60 5.08
C THR A 268 -9.66 -22.02 5.90
N ARG A 269 -8.44 -21.68 5.43
CA ARG A 269 -7.19 -21.93 6.17
C ARG A 269 -7.10 -21.01 7.39
N ALA A 270 -7.39 -19.72 7.22
CA ALA A 270 -7.36 -18.74 8.31
C ALA A 270 -8.39 -19.06 9.40
N PHE A 271 -9.58 -19.56 9.02
CA PHE A 271 -10.64 -19.93 9.96
C PHE A 271 -10.20 -21.01 10.95
N GLN A 272 -9.36 -21.95 10.52
CA GLN A 272 -8.80 -22.98 11.40
C GLN A 272 -7.83 -22.38 12.42
N ASN A 273 -7.06 -21.36 12.04
CA ASN A 273 -6.17 -20.65 12.95
C ASN A 273 -6.97 -19.76 13.93
N TRP A 274 -8.04 -19.10 13.46
CA TRP A 274 -8.88 -18.22 14.30
C TRP A 274 -9.65 -18.96 15.39
N LEU A 275 -9.94 -20.24 15.20
CA LEU A 275 -10.54 -21.08 16.25
C LEU A 275 -9.53 -21.45 17.35
N GLY A 276 -8.23 -21.42 17.04
CA GLY A 276 -7.15 -21.76 17.96
C GLY A 276 -6.79 -20.61 18.90
N ASP A 277 -6.64 -19.40 18.36
CA ASP A 277 -6.39 -18.19 19.16
C ASP A 277 -7.13 -16.97 18.58
N PRO A 278 -8.30 -16.61 19.15
CA PRO A 278 -9.10 -15.49 18.64
C PRO A 278 -8.47 -14.12 18.90
N LEU A 279 -7.43 -14.02 19.74
CA LEU A 279 -6.76 -12.75 20.02
C LEU A 279 -5.76 -12.34 18.93
N ASP A 280 -5.23 -13.28 18.15
CA ASP A 280 -4.33 -13.01 17.01
C ASP A 280 -4.98 -12.10 15.95
N LEU A 281 -6.32 -12.15 15.84
CA LEU A 281 -7.12 -11.27 14.97
C LEU A 281 -6.98 -9.78 15.33
N ALA A 282 -6.70 -9.45 16.59
CA ALA A 282 -6.63 -8.08 17.07
C ALA A 282 -5.20 -7.55 17.13
N THR A 283 -4.21 -8.43 17.27
CA THR A 283 -2.82 -8.07 17.55
C THR A 283 -1.90 -8.21 16.33
N GLY A 284 -2.26 -9.03 15.33
CA GLY A 284 -1.37 -9.31 14.20
C GLY A 284 -0.01 -9.86 14.63
N MET A 285 0.02 -10.55 15.78
CA MET A 285 1.13 -11.34 16.29
C MET A 285 1.02 -12.77 15.77
#